data_AF-A0A350UU48-F1
#
_entry.id   AF-A0A350UU48-F1
#
_cell.length_a   1.000
_cell.length_b   1.000
_cell.length_c   1.000
_cell.angle_alpha   90.00
_cell.angle_beta   90.00
_cell.angle_gamma   90.00
#
_symmetry.space_group_name_H-M   'P 1'
#
loop_
_entity.id
_entity.type
_entity.pdbx_description
1 polymer ?
#
loop_
_entity_poly.entity_id
_entity_poly.type
_entity_poly.pdbx_seq_one_letter_code
_entity_poly.pdbx_strand_id
1 'polypeptide(L)'
;TITRENPELADEIKKYHLTFDDVLAYFPENLLRDLMNSVELDSIALALKGKNQEEVDKVINNLPKKKQAMYEPVEGATAKRDVDNAQKTIVDVARQMEKDGRFNLEDLLGSAEMVE
;
A
#
# COMPACT_ATOMS: atom_id res chain seq x y z
N THR A 1 18.65 -1.37 -25.69
CA THR A 1 18.64 0.06 -26.06
C THR A 1 17.29 0.66 -25.76
N ILE A 2 17.06 1.13 -24.52
CA ILE A 2 16.00 2.09 -24.15
C ILE A 2 16.27 2.79 -22.79
N THR A 3 17.53 2.86 -22.33
CA THR A 3 17.86 3.36 -20.97
C THR A 3 18.51 4.74 -20.98
N ARG A 4 18.33 5.54 -22.04
CA ARG A 4 19.20 6.70 -22.26
C ARG A 4 18.56 7.97 -22.81
N GLU A 5 17.25 8.14 -22.63
CA GLU A 5 16.60 9.40 -22.94
C GLU A 5 15.68 9.76 -21.75
N ASN A 6 15.97 10.92 -21.13
CA ASN A 6 15.15 11.64 -20.13
C ASN A 6 15.31 11.21 -18.66
N PRO A 7 16.42 11.57 -17.98
CA PRO A 7 16.51 11.48 -16.52
C PRO A 7 15.42 12.30 -15.79
N GLU A 8 14.90 13.34 -16.44
CA GLU A 8 13.79 14.18 -15.98
C GLU A 8 12.43 13.46 -15.93
N LEU A 9 12.15 12.53 -16.85
CA LEU A 9 10.96 11.67 -16.78
C LEU A 9 11.10 10.58 -15.71
N ALA A 10 12.32 10.10 -15.45
CA ALA A 10 12.56 9.10 -14.40
C ALA A 10 12.40 9.68 -12.99
N ASP A 11 12.73 10.97 -12.80
CA ASP A 11 12.53 11.69 -11.55
C ASP A 11 11.05 12.05 -11.31
N GLU A 12 10.36 12.46 -12.38
CA GLU A 12 8.91 12.64 -12.39
C GLU A 12 8.16 11.32 -12.19
N ILE A 13 8.68 10.15 -12.58
CA ILE A 13 8.02 8.85 -12.28
C ILE A 13 8.30 8.40 -10.84
N LYS A 14 9.47 8.75 -10.28
CA LYS A 14 9.85 8.42 -8.90
C LYS A 14 9.07 9.23 -7.86
N LYS A 15 8.77 10.51 -8.13
CA LYS A 15 7.94 11.36 -7.25
C LYS A 15 6.54 10.79 -6.99
N TYR A 16 6.03 9.96 -7.90
CA TYR A 16 4.71 9.34 -7.80
C TYR A 16 4.81 7.84 -7.58
N HIS A 17 5.96 7.33 -7.12
CA HIS A 17 6.12 5.91 -6.83
C HIS A 17 5.57 5.58 -5.44
N LEU A 18 4.23 5.56 -5.31
CA LEU A 18 3.56 5.04 -4.13
C LEU A 18 4.04 3.61 -3.86
N THR A 19 4.68 3.39 -2.71
CA THR A 19 5.05 2.05 -2.23
C THR A 19 4.03 1.57 -1.20
N PHE A 20 4.07 0.27 -0.88
CA PHE A 20 3.24 -0.26 0.19
C PHE A 20 3.62 0.34 1.56
N ASP A 21 4.87 0.76 1.75
CA ASP A 21 5.29 1.41 3.00
C ASP A 21 4.68 2.81 3.13
N ASP A 22 4.66 3.58 2.04
CA ASP A 22 4.00 4.89 1.99
C ASP A 22 2.49 4.78 2.29
N VAL A 23 1.85 3.72 1.81
CA VAL A 23 0.44 3.42 2.12
C VAL A 23 0.25 3.26 3.63
N LEU A 24 1.15 2.54 4.30
CA LEU A 24 1.03 2.34 5.74
C LEU A 24 1.40 3.59 6.54
N ALA A 25 2.40 4.35 6.10
CA ALA A 25 2.89 5.53 6.79
C ALA A 25 1.91 6.72 6.68
N TYR A 26 1.46 7.02 5.46
CA TYR A 26 0.81 8.30 5.16
C TYR A 26 -0.69 8.22 4.94
N PHE A 27 -1.27 7.03 4.67
CA PHE A 27 -2.71 6.98 4.42
C PHE A 27 -3.50 7.22 5.71
N PRO A 28 -4.49 8.13 5.69
CA PRO A 28 -5.38 8.32 6.82
C PRO A 28 -6.27 7.08 7.02
N GLU A 29 -6.75 6.88 8.24
CA GLU A 29 -7.49 5.66 8.63
C GLU A 29 -8.69 5.36 7.74
N ASN A 30 -9.43 6.39 7.30
CA ASN A 30 -10.56 6.25 6.40
C ASN A 30 -10.15 5.73 5.01
N LEU A 31 -9.04 6.23 4.47
CA LEU A 31 -8.54 5.82 3.16
C LEU A 31 -7.93 4.42 3.21
N LEU A 32 -7.12 4.15 4.25
CA LEU A 32 -6.56 2.82 4.48
C LEU A 32 -7.68 1.78 4.62
N ARG A 33 -8.76 2.10 5.34
CA ARG A 33 -9.94 1.25 5.46
C ARG A 33 -10.62 0.99 4.13
N ASP A 34 -10.86 2.00 3.30
CA ASP A 34 -11.52 1.85 1.99
C ASP A 34 -10.65 1.00 1.04
N LEU A 35 -9.33 1.24 1.06
CA LEU A 35 -8.35 0.46 0.31
C LEU A 35 -8.34 -1.01 0.72
N MET A 36 -8.17 -1.30 2.02
CA MET A 36 -8.11 -2.67 2.53
C MET A 36 -9.45 -3.41 2.41
N ASN A 37 -10.56 -2.68 2.29
CA ASN A 37 -11.85 -3.28 1.95
C ASN A 37 -11.92 -3.76 0.49
N SER A 38 -11.26 -3.03 -0.41
CA SER A 38 -11.22 -3.31 -1.85
C SER A 38 -10.25 -4.43 -2.24
N VAL A 39 -9.40 -4.87 -1.32
CA VAL A 39 -8.42 -5.96 -1.54
C VAL A 39 -8.87 -7.25 -0.85
N GLU A 40 -8.50 -8.39 -1.44
CA GLU A 40 -8.73 -9.72 -0.87
C GLU A 40 -7.90 -9.94 0.40
N LEU A 41 -8.49 -10.61 1.39
CA LEU A 41 -7.86 -10.80 2.70
C LEU A 41 -6.55 -11.58 2.62
N ASP A 42 -6.47 -12.56 1.72
CA ASP A 42 -5.27 -13.37 1.49
C ASP A 42 -4.09 -12.52 0.96
N SER A 43 -4.38 -11.60 0.02
CA SER A 43 -3.41 -10.63 -0.49
C SER A 43 -2.93 -9.67 0.60
N ILE A 44 -3.83 -9.23 1.49
CA ILE A 44 -3.46 -8.37 2.63
C ILE A 44 -2.55 -9.14 3.59
N ALA A 45 -2.90 -10.38 3.94
CA ALA A 45 -2.11 -11.22 4.83
C ALA A 45 -0.71 -11.49 4.26
N LEU A 46 -0.62 -11.75 2.95
CA LEU A 46 0.63 -11.96 2.25
C LEU A 46 1.49 -10.69 2.16
N ALA A 47 0.87 -9.53 1.91
CA ALA A 47 1.57 -8.25 1.82
C ALA A 47 2.13 -7.77 3.18
N LEU A 48 1.45 -8.10 4.27
CA LEU A 48 1.86 -7.83 5.65
C LEU A 48 2.98 -8.75 6.16
N LYS A 49 3.34 -9.79 5.40
CA LYS A 49 4.40 -10.71 5.80
C LYS A 49 5.75 -9.99 5.92
N GLY A 50 6.33 -10.07 7.11
CA GLY A 50 7.62 -9.41 7.41
C GLY A 50 7.50 -7.93 7.79
N LYS A 51 6.28 -7.39 7.95
CA LYS A 51 6.04 -6.09 8.59
C LYS A 51 6.06 -6.24 10.12
N ASN A 52 6.31 -5.12 10.80
CA ASN A 52 6.32 -5.08 12.26
C ASN A 52 4.90 -5.23 12.81
N GLN A 53 4.78 -5.71 14.06
CA GLN A 53 3.48 -5.98 14.68
C GLN A 53 2.56 -4.74 14.72
N GLU A 54 3.13 -3.54 14.92
CA GLU A 54 2.37 -2.28 14.94
C GLU A 54 1.69 -1.99 13.59
N GLU A 55 2.43 -2.16 12.49
CA GLU A 55 1.93 -1.97 11.12
C GLU A 55 0.85 -2.99 10.78
N VAL A 56 1.06 -4.24 11.19
CA VAL A 56 0.09 -5.32 11.03
C VAL A 56 -1.20 -5.01 11.79
N ASP A 57 -1.10 -4.60 13.05
CA ASP A 57 -2.25 -4.29 13.91
C ASP A 57 -3.01 -3.06 13.38
N LYS A 58 -2.29 -2.03 12.91
CA LYS A 58 -2.89 -0.84 12.25
C LYS A 58 -3.78 -1.23 11.08
N VAL A 59 -3.31 -2.14 10.21
CA VAL A 59 -4.09 -2.60 9.06
C VAL A 59 -5.27 -3.46 9.51
N ILE A 60 -5.05 -4.42 10.41
CA ILE A 60 -6.12 -5.32 10.90
C ILE A 60 -7.24 -4.51 11.58
N ASN A 61 -6.90 -3.54 12.43
CA ASN A 61 -7.89 -2.69 13.10
C ASN A 61 -8.73 -1.86 12.12
N ASN A 62 -8.19 -1.57 10.94
CA ASN A 62 -8.90 -0.88 9.87
C ASN A 62 -9.77 -1.81 9.01
N LEU A 63 -9.62 -3.13 9.10
CA LEU A 63 -10.52 -4.08 8.45
C LEU A 63 -11.92 -4.12 9.08
N PRO A 64 -12.97 -4.55 8.35
CA PRO A 64 -14.26 -4.89 8.93
C PRO A 64 -14.15 -6.03 9.94
N LYS A 65 -15.02 -6.04 10.95
CA LYS A 65 -15.06 -7.09 12.00
C LYS A 65 -15.06 -8.53 11.45
N LYS A 66 -15.77 -8.76 10.33
CA LYS A 66 -15.78 -10.06 9.65
C LYS A 66 -14.40 -10.43 9.10
N LYS A 67 -13.72 -9.51 8.40
CA LYS A 67 -12.36 -9.74 7.86
C LYS A 67 -11.33 -9.85 8.99
N GLN A 68 -11.47 -9.08 10.08
CA GLN A 68 -10.63 -9.22 11.29
C GLN A 68 -10.69 -10.63 11.87
N ALA A 69 -11.91 -11.18 12.03
CA ALA A 69 -12.10 -12.52 12.58
C ALA A 69 -11.61 -13.65 11.66
N MET A 70 -11.49 -13.37 10.36
CA MET A 70 -10.99 -14.31 9.34
C MET A 70 -9.52 -14.09 9.00
N TYR A 71 -8.88 -13.06 9.57
CA TYR A 71 -7.49 -12.76 9.27
C TYR A 71 -6.60 -13.82 9.91
N GLU A 72 -5.79 -14.46 9.08
CA GLU A 72 -4.77 -15.40 9.52
C GLU A 72 -3.42 -14.95 8.95
N PRO A 73 -2.38 -14.79 9.79
CA PRO A 73 -1.06 -14.41 9.30
C PRO A 73 -0.48 -15.52 8.42
N VAL A 74 0.17 -15.15 7.32
CA VAL A 74 0.79 -16.13 6.40
C VAL A 74 2.05 -16.72 7.05
N GLU A 75 1.91 -17.92 7.61
CA GLU A 75 3.01 -18.67 8.20
C GLU A 75 3.90 -19.37 7.15
N GLY A 76 5.07 -19.86 7.57
CA GLY A 76 5.96 -20.66 6.72
C GLY A 76 6.81 -19.88 5.72
N ALA A 77 7.55 -20.61 4.88
CA ALA A 77 8.39 -20.01 3.84
C ALA A 77 7.51 -19.55 2.66
N THR A 78 7.60 -18.26 2.32
CA THR A 78 6.91 -17.71 1.14
C THR A 78 7.91 -17.00 0.26
N ALA A 79 7.76 -17.11 -1.06
CA ALA A 79 8.71 -16.46 -1.96
C ALA A 79 8.55 -14.94 -1.85
N LYS A 80 9.69 -14.23 -1.80
CA LYS A 80 9.72 -12.77 -1.80
C LYS A 80 8.91 -12.17 -2.96
N ARG A 81 8.88 -12.86 -4.12
CA ARG A 81 8.11 -12.45 -5.29
C ARG A 81 6.61 -12.42 -5.03
N ASP A 82 6.07 -13.36 -4.28
CA ASP A 82 4.64 -13.42 -3.98
C ASP A 82 4.24 -12.30 -3.01
N VAL A 83 5.09 -12.01 -2.01
CA VAL A 83 4.93 -10.86 -1.12
C VAL A 83 4.95 -9.55 -1.90
N ASP A 84 5.93 -9.39 -2.80
CA ASP A 84 6.06 -8.18 -3.64
C ASP A 84 4.85 -8.00 -4.58
N ASN A 85 4.35 -9.09 -5.18
CA ASN A 85 3.13 -9.06 -5.99
C ASN A 85 1.89 -8.67 -5.17
N ALA A 86 1.76 -9.17 -3.95
CA ALA A 86 0.66 -8.82 -3.05
C ALA A 86 0.71 -7.34 -2.66
N GLN A 87 1.89 -6.84 -2.29
CA GLN A 87 2.12 -5.43 -2.01
C GLN A 87 1.82 -4.55 -3.23
N LYS A 88 2.27 -4.97 -4.41
CA LYS A 88 1.98 -4.29 -5.67
C LYS A 88 0.48 -4.25 -5.98
N THR A 89 -0.26 -5.32 -5.69
CA THR A 89 -1.71 -5.37 -5.89
C THR A 89 -2.41 -4.32 -5.03
N ILE A 90 -2.01 -4.16 -3.76
CA ILE A 90 -2.57 -3.13 -2.87
C ILE A 90 -2.25 -1.73 -3.39
N VAL A 91 -1.01 -1.50 -3.82
CA VAL A 91 -0.60 -0.21 -4.41
C VAL A 91 -1.38 0.10 -5.69
N ASP A 92 -1.63 -0.90 -6.55
CA ASP A 92 -2.38 -0.72 -7.80
C ASP A 92 -3.84 -0.32 -7.52
N VAL A 93 -4.48 -0.95 -6.52
CA VAL A 93 -5.82 -0.56 -6.07
C VAL A 93 -5.81 0.86 -5.49
N ALA A 94 -4.80 1.24 -4.72
CA ALA A 94 -4.67 2.60 -4.21
C ALA A 94 -4.54 3.62 -5.37
N ARG A 95 -3.76 3.31 -6.41
CA ARG A 95 -3.69 4.15 -7.61
C ARG A 95 -5.00 4.22 -8.37
N GLN A 96 -5.75 3.13 -8.42
CA GLN A 96 -7.07 3.14 -9.04
C GLN A 96 -8.01 4.08 -8.28
N MET A 97 -8.02 4.02 -6.95
CA MET A 97 -8.78 4.92 -6.10
C MET A 97 -8.40 6.40 -6.30
N GLU A 98 -7.11 6.71 -6.47
CA GLU A 98 -6.62 8.06 -6.81
C GLU A 98 -7.19 8.53 -8.16
N LYS A 99 -7.12 7.68 -9.20
CA LYS A 99 -7.72 7.96 -10.51
C LYS A 99 -9.23 8.16 -10.48
N ASP A 100 -9.92 7.45 -9.58
CA ASP A 100 -11.35 7.61 -9.32
C ASP A 100 -11.67 8.89 -8.52
N GLY A 101 -10.67 9.69 -8.17
CA GLY A 101 -10.81 10.96 -7.44
C GLY A 101 -11.12 10.77 -5.96
N ARG A 102 -10.88 9.59 -5.38
CA ARG A 102 -11.11 9.31 -3.95
C ARG A 102 -10.17 10.11 -3.05
N PHE A 103 -8.95 10.32 -3.52
CA PHE A 103 -7.91 11.10 -2.86
C PHE A 103 -6.92 11.61 -3.92
N ASN A 104 -6.07 12.55 -3.55
CA ASN A 104 -4.95 12.99 -4.38
C ASN A 104 -3.64 12.59 -3.69
N LEU A 105 -2.77 11.90 -4.43
CA LEU A 105 -1.50 11.41 -3.88
C LEU A 105 -0.50 12.54 -3.59
N GLU A 106 -0.49 13.60 -4.41
CA GLU A 106 0.41 14.75 -4.25
C GLU A 106 0.09 15.54 -2.97
N ASP A 107 -1.19 15.75 -2.69
CA ASP A 107 -1.66 16.38 -1.45
C ASP A 107 -1.28 15.52 -0.23
N LEU A 108 -1.47 14.20 -0.34
CA LEU A 108 -1.17 13.28 0.75
C LEU A 108 0.33 13.25 1.09
N LEU A 109 1.20 13.12 0.08
CA LEU A 109 2.65 13.09 0.28
C LEU A 109 3.22 14.48 0.62
N GLY A 110 2.68 15.54 0.02
CA GLY A 110 3.09 16.92 0.32
C GLY A 110 2.71 17.34 1.74
N SER A 111 1.61 16.82 2.28
CA SER A 111 1.26 17.02 3.68
C SER A 111 2.19 16.28 4.64
N ALA A 112 2.73 15.13 4.22
CA ALA A 112 3.65 14.34 5.03
C ALA A 112 5.04 15.00 5.17
N GLU A 113 5.57 15.62 4.10
CA GLU A 113 6.85 16.37 4.16
C GLU A 113 6.76 17.65 5.03
N MET A 114 5.56 18.17 5.29
CA MET A 114 5.37 19.33 6.17
C MET A 114 5.26 18.97 7.66
N VAL A 115 5.28 17.68 8.00
CA VAL A 115 5.30 17.17 9.38
C VAL A 115 6.70 16.66 9.71
N GLU A 116 7.73 17.45 9.43
CA GLU A 116 9.08 17.32 9.97
C GLU A 116 9.59 18.67 10.49
#